data_AF-A0A853BB94-F1
#
_entry.id   AF-A0A853BB94-F1
#
_cell.length_a   1.000
_cell.length_b   1.000
_cell.length_c   1.000
_cell.angle_alpha   90.00
_cell.angle_beta   90.00
_cell.angle_gamma   90.00
#
_symmetry.space_group_name_H-M   'P 1'
#
loop_
_entity.id
_entity.type
_entity.pdbx_description
1 polymer ?
#
loop_
_entity_poly.entity_id
_entity_poly.type
_entity_poly.pdbx_seq_one_letter_code
_entity_poly.pdbx_strand_id
1 'polypeptide(L)'
;MFTTRGEKGGNVTRVPPGVALQPMRGGFVLLVAGLALAAGAVIAGIGLVFVSLAEGFGPASWWWLALGVPATALTIFLLAGVYVTGTELIMRENPRNLIIAAALLGGTVPGLGALSIWWFWRGSDIVLHPELIDYPGWNRELIQQGLICGAGSAAAAIGCLVLALIAVRGARRARRDVARILRLRATGGPRPGIIIALPDPATWNHGGDVPIRYQDDSGGERTIRVRLNTYAHEIPVPGTPVIVFTDGDDLLVELDSDHPVEYHPDNRPYESDTSGGGS
;
A
#
# COMPACT_ATOMS: atom_id res chain seq x y z
N MET A 1 -7.38 -13.42 -12.95
CA MET A 1 -6.86 -14.32 -11.88
C MET A 1 -8.00 -14.84 -11.03
N PHE A 2 -8.01 -16.14 -10.69
CA PHE A 2 -9.03 -16.76 -9.83
C PHE A 2 -8.61 -16.73 -8.35
N THR A 3 -9.58 -16.52 -7.45
CA THR A 3 -9.36 -16.56 -5.99
C THR A 3 -10.44 -17.36 -5.30
N THR A 4 -10.05 -18.29 -4.42
CA THR A 4 -10.97 -19.20 -3.73
C THR A 4 -11.56 -18.63 -2.43
N ARG A 5 -11.13 -17.42 -2.00
CA ARG A 5 -11.56 -16.77 -0.74
C ARG A 5 -12.38 -15.50 -0.92
N GLY A 6 -12.92 -15.26 -2.11
CA GLY A 6 -13.76 -14.08 -2.37
C GLY A 6 -13.02 -12.73 -2.29
N GLU A 7 -11.70 -12.73 -2.48
CA GLU A 7 -10.90 -11.49 -2.48
C GLU A 7 -11.24 -10.61 -3.69
N LYS A 8 -11.16 -9.28 -3.52
CA LYS A 8 -11.59 -8.26 -4.51
C LYS A 8 -10.48 -7.28 -4.86
N GLY A 9 -10.30 -6.95 -6.14
CA GLY A 9 -9.43 -5.84 -6.60
C GLY A 9 -8.00 -5.90 -6.06
N GLY A 10 -7.48 -4.79 -5.53
CA GLY A 10 -6.11 -4.67 -4.97
C GLY A 10 -5.82 -5.53 -3.74
N ASN A 11 -6.79 -6.33 -3.29
CA ASN A 11 -6.61 -7.39 -2.28
C ASN A 11 -6.23 -8.74 -2.88
N VAL A 12 -6.21 -8.88 -4.19
CA VAL A 12 -5.84 -10.13 -4.86
C VAL A 12 -4.32 -10.27 -4.88
N THR A 13 -3.82 -11.39 -4.39
CA THR A 13 -2.41 -11.73 -4.42
C THR A 13 -2.05 -12.26 -5.81
N ARG A 14 -1.23 -11.56 -6.60
CA ARG A 14 -0.84 -12.01 -7.95
C ARG A 14 0.56 -12.63 -7.92
N VAL A 15 0.66 -13.94 -8.17
CA VAL A 15 1.94 -14.66 -8.20
C VAL A 15 2.21 -15.11 -9.63
N PRO A 16 3.18 -14.51 -10.35
CA PRO A 16 3.55 -14.99 -11.67
C PRO A 16 4.11 -16.43 -11.61
N PRO A 17 3.99 -17.21 -12.70
CA PRO A 17 4.64 -18.53 -12.77
C PRO A 17 6.17 -18.39 -12.67
N GLY A 18 6.83 -19.35 -12.01
CA GLY A 18 8.29 -19.39 -11.87
C GLY A 18 8.90 -18.44 -10.82
N VAL A 19 8.09 -17.66 -10.10
CA VAL A 19 8.61 -16.73 -9.08
C VAL A 19 8.76 -17.42 -7.72
N ALA A 20 9.92 -17.27 -7.10
CA ALA A 20 10.15 -17.67 -5.71
C ALA A 20 9.85 -16.51 -4.74
N LEU A 21 9.17 -16.81 -3.64
CA LEU A 21 8.92 -15.83 -2.58
C LEU A 21 10.25 -15.49 -1.88
N GLN A 22 10.79 -14.30 -2.14
CA GLN A 22 11.99 -13.86 -1.46
C GLN A 22 11.72 -13.55 0.03
N PRO A 23 12.69 -13.79 0.93
CA PRO A 23 12.58 -13.33 2.30
C PRO A 23 12.49 -11.80 2.35
N MET A 24 11.75 -11.27 3.32
CA MET A 24 11.78 -9.83 3.61
C MET A 24 13.21 -9.49 4.05
N ARG A 25 13.95 -8.83 3.17
CA ARG A 25 15.31 -8.40 3.45
C ARG A 25 15.28 -7.23 4.41
N GLY A 26 16.23 -7.16 5.35
CA GLY A 26 16.41 -5.98 6.22
C GLY A 26 16.55 -4.68 5.42
N GLY A 27 17.08 -4.76 4.19
CA GLY A 27 17.15 -3.64 3.25
C GLY A 27 15.79 -3.00 2.95
N PHE A 28 14.70 -3.77 2.87
CA PHE A 28 13.36 -3.20 2.64
C PHE A 28 12.87 -2.38 3.84
N VAL A 29 13.13 -2.85 5.06
CA VAL A 29 12.82 -2.11 6.29
C VAL A 29 13.62 -0.81 6.36
N LEU A 30 14.91 -0.88 5.99
CA LEU A 30 15.78 0.30 5.93
C LEU A 30 15.30 1.30 4.87
N LEU A 31 14.82 0.82 3.73
CA LEU A 31 14.27 1.66 2.66
C LEU A 31 13.00 2.39 3.12
N VAL A 32 12.09 1.69 3.81
CA VAL A 32 10.87 2.28 4.41
C VAL A 32 11.22 3.29 5.51
N ALA A 33 12.19 2.96 6.37
CA ALA A 33 12.67 3.88 7.41
C ALA A 33 13.33 5.13 6.81
N GLY A 34 14.15 4.95 5.77
CA GLY A 34 14.75 6.04 5.01
C GLY A 34 13.69 6.94 4.38
N LEU A 35 12.63 6.36 3.81
CA LEU A 35 11.52 7.13 3.24
C LEU A 35 10.84 8.00 4.32
N ALA A 36 10.58 7.44 5.50
CA ALA A 36 10.01 8.18 6.61
C ALA A 36 10.93 9.33 7.06
N LEU A 37 12.23 9.07 7.23
CA LEU A 37 13.20 10.10 7.62
C LEU A 37 13.32 11.21 6.56
N ALA A 38 13.38 10.85 5.29
CA ALA A 38 13.44 11.83 4.18
C ALA A 38 12.18 12.68 4.13
N ALA A 39 10.99 12.08 4.23
CA ALA A 39 9.72 12.81 4.30
C ALA A 39 9.66 13.75 5.52
N GLY A 40 10.20 13.32 6.67
CA GLY A 40 10.31 14.19 7.83
C GLY A 40 11.26 15.36 7.65
N ALA A 41 12.40 15.15 6.99
CA ALA A 41 13.33 16.22 6.63
C ALA A 41 12.70 17.24 5.67
N VAL A 42 11.85 16.80 4.72
CA VAL A 42 11.06 17.70 3.87
C VAL A 42 10.14 18.58 4.70
N ILE A 43 9.37 17.98 5.63
CA ILE A 43 8.42 18.71 6.48
C ILE A 43 9.15 19.72 7.38
N ALA A 44 10.25 19.29 8.01
CA ALA A 44 11.07 20.16 8.84
C ALA A 44 11.68 21.31 8.01
N GLY A 45 12.30 21.00 6.86
CA GLY A 45 12.93 22.00 6.00
C GLY A 45 11.94 23.03 5.46
N ILE A 46 10.81 22.59 4.93
CA ILE A 46 9.74 23.50 4.45
C ILE A 46 9.18 24.32 5.61
N GLY A 47 8.88 23.69 6.75
CA GLY A 47 8.39 24.39 7.93
C GLY A 47 9.35 25.48 8.41
N LEU A 48 10.65 25.19 8.45
CA LEU A 48 11.67 26.14 8.87
C LEU A 48 11.86 27.29 7.89
N VAL A 49 11.66 27.08 6.58
CA VAL A 49 11.59 28.18 5.59
C VAL A 49 10.44 29.13 5.95
N PHE A 50 9.22 28.59 6.13
CA PHE A 50 8.05 29.42 6.44
C PHE A 50 8.19 30.18 7.75
N VAL A 51 8.70 29.51 8.78
CA VAL A 51 8.91 30.12 10.09
C VAL A 51 9.98 31.21 10.04
N SER A 52 11.08 30.98 9.31
CA SER A 52 12.14 31.99 9.16
C SER A 52 11.68 33.20 8.35
N LEU A 53 10.80 33.02 7.35
CA LEU A 53 10.19 34.11 6.61
C LEU A 53 9.22 34.93 7.49
N ALA A 54 8.43 34.26 8.34
CA ALA A 54 7.51 34.91 9.26
C ALA A 54 8.21 35.75 10.34
N GLU A 55 9.38 35.31 10.82
CA GLU A 55 10.21 36.07 11.78
C GLU A 55 11.04 37.19 11.13
N GLY A 56 10.95 37.39 9.81
CA GLY A 56 11.65 38.50 9.14
C GLY A 56 13.15 38.30 8.95
N PHE A 57 13.67 37.07 9.07
CA PHE A 57 15.10 36.75 8.82
C PHE A 57 15.55 36.98 7.36
N GLY A 58 14.63 37.36 6.47
CA GLY A 58 14.95 37.78 5.12
C GLY A 58 15.63 36.68 4.27
N PRO A 59 16.57 37.05 3.38
CA PRO A 59 17.22 36.11 2.47
C PRO A 59 17.92 34.97 3.21
N ALA A 60 18.39 35.18 4.44
CA ALA A 60 19.15 34.22 5.24
C ALA A 60 18.37 32.95 5.60
N SER A 61 17.09 32.82 5.25
CA SER A 61 16.29 31.60 5.36
C SER A 61 16.50 30.60 4.21
N TRP A 62 17.20 31.00 3.14
CA TRP A 62 17.37 30.20 1.92
C TRP A 62 18.07 28.86 2.13
N TRP A 63 18.95 28.74 3.13
CA TRP A 63 19.70 27.51 3.39
C TRP A 63 18.79 26.35 3.85
N TRP A 64 17.61 26.65 4.39
CA TRP A 64 16.60 25.61 4.67
C TRP A 64 16.06 24.97 3.39
N LEU A 65 16.03 25.70 2.25
CA LEU A 65 15.72 25.11 0.93
C LEU A 65 16.83 24.17 0.47
N ALA A 66 18.09 24.44 0.81
CA ALA A 66 19.20 23.53 0.54
C ALA A 66 19.09 22.21 1.32
N LEU A 67 18.28 22.15 2.38
CA LEU A 67 17.92 20.92 3.08
C LEU A 67 16.62 20.29 2.53
N GLY A 68 15.59 21.11 2.27
CA GLY A 68 14.27 20.65 1.81
C GLY A 68 14.25 20.09 0.39
N VAL A 69 15.01 20.68 -0.55
CA VAL A 69 15.03 20.26 -1.96
C VAL A 69 15.71 18.89 -2.13
N PRO A 70 16.92 18.63 -1.58
CA PRO A 70 17.51 17.30 -1.63
C PRO A 70 16.69 16.25 -0.87
N ALA A 71 16.07 16.63 0.26
CA ALA A 71 15.18 15.75 0.99
C ALA A 71 13.97 15.34 0.13
N THR A 72 13.37 16.26 -0.63
CA THR A 72 12.25 15.97 -1.55
C THR A 72 12.68 14.99 -2.64
N ALA A 73 13.82 15.22 -3.28
CA ALA A 73 14.36 14.33 -4.29
C ALA A 73 14.63 12.92 -3.72
N LEU A 74 15.20 12.85 -2.51
CA LEU A 74 15.43 11.59 -1.81
C LEU A 74 14.12 10.88 -1.45
N THR A 75 13.09 11.60 -0.99
CA THR A 75 11.76 11.05 -0.71
C THR A 75 11.15 10.42 -1.96
N ILE A 76 11.22 11.09 -3.11
CA ILE A 76 10.70 10.55 -4.38
C ILE A 76 11.48 9.30 -4.79
N PHE A 77 12.81 9.33 -4.70
CA PHE A 77 13.65 8.18 -5.01
C PHE A 77 13.34 6.97 -4.12
N LEU A 78 13.25 7.18 -2.80
CA LEU A 78 12.92 6.12 -1.84
C LEU A 78 11.49 5.63 -2.01
N LEU A 79 10.54 6.50 -2.33
CA LEU A 79 9.16 6.12 -2.61
C LEU A 79 9.09 5.17 -3.81
N ALA A 80 9.79 5.49 -4.91
CA ALA A 80 9.91 4.61 -6.06
C ALA A 80 10.55 3.26 -5.66
N GLY A 81 11.60 3.29 -4.83
CA GLY A 81 12.25 2.09 -4.30
C GLY A 81 11.33 1.21 -3.44
N VAL A 82 10.52 1.79 -2.53
CA VAL A 82 9.51 1.08 -1.74
C VAL A 82 8.45 0.50 -2.68
N TYR A 83 8.02 1.26 -3.68
CA TYR A 83 7.00 0.83 -4.62
C TYR A 83 7.44 -0.40 -5.42
N VAL A 84 8.60 -0.33 -6.07
CA VAL A 84 9.15 -1.43 -6.89
C VAL A 84 9.46 -2.65 -6.01
N THR A 85 10.27 -2.48 -4.95
CA THR A 85 10.64 -3.61 -4.07
C THR A 85 9.40 -4.19 -3.36
N GLY A 86 8.45 -3.34 -2.99
CA GLY A 86 7.20 -3.75 -2.37
C GLY A 86 6.31 -4.56 -3.29
N THR A 87 6.28 -4.25 -4.60
CA THR A 87 5.55 -5.10 -5.57
C THR A 87 6.10 -6.51 -5.63
N GLU A 88 7.43 -6.64 -5.66
CA GLU A 88 8.09 -7.95 -5.75
C GLU A 88 7.93 -8.77 -4.45
N LEU A 89 8.01 -8.13 -3.29
CA LEU A 89 8.00 -8.82 -2.00
C LEU A 89 6.61 -9.13 -1.46
N ILE A 90 5.61 -8.29 -1.75
CA ILE A 90 4.28 -8.38 -1.13
C ILE A 90 3.23 -8.90 -2.12
N MET A 91 3.43 -8.69 -3.43
CA MET A 91 2.56 -9.20 -4.50
C MET A 91 1.07 -8.80 -4.36
N ARG A 92 0.78 -7.79 -3.54
CA ARG A 92 -0.56 -7.29 -3.23
C ARG A 92 -0.50 -5.77 -3.02
N GLU A 93 -1.41 -5.04 -3.68
CA GLU A 93 -1.36 -3.58 -3.75
C GLU A 93 -1.75 -2.90 -2.43
N ASN A 94 -2.82 -3.37 -1.79
CA ASN A 94 -3.34 -2.74 -0.57
C ASN A 94 -2.32 -2.68 0.59
N PRO A 95 -1.70 -3.79 1.04
CA PRO A 95 -0.69 -3.73 2.09
C PRO A 95 0.54 -2.91 1.70
N ARG A 96 0.95 -2.90 0.42
CA ARG A 96 2.04 -2.03 -0.06
C ARG A 96 1.67 -0.55 0.10
N ASN A 97 0.47 -0.16 -0.33
CA ASN A 97 0.00 1.22 -0.22
C ASN A 97 -0.12 1.65 1.26
N LEU A 98 -0.53 0.75 2.14
CA LEU A 98 -0.54 1.01 3.59
C LEU A 98 0.86 1.19 4.19
N ILE A 99 1.87 0.44 3.71
CA ILE A 99 3.27 0.66 4.12
C ILE A 99 3.76 2.03 3.68
N ILE A 100 3.46 2.42 2.44
CA ILE A 100 3.81 3.75 1.91
C ILE A 100 3.13 4.85 2.74
N ALA A 101 1.82 4.71 3.00
CA ALA A 101 1.08 5.67 3.81
C ALA A 101 1.62 5.75 5.25
N ALA A 102 1.95 4.61 5.86
CA ALA A 102 2.57 4.55 7.18
C ALA A 102 3.95 5.21 7.19
N ALA A 103 4.76 5.03 6.15
CA ALA A 103 6.07 5.67 6.04
C ALA A 103 5.96 7.20 5.90
N LEU A 104 5.05 7.68 5.06
CA LEU A 104 4.81 9.12 4.86
C LEU A 104 4.27 9.77 6.14
N LEU A 105 3.27 9.16 6.80
CA LEU A 105 2.80 9.63 8.11
C LEU A 105 3.89 9.52 9.17
N GLY A 106 4.68 8.44 9.15
CA GLY A 106 5.82 8.26 10.04
C GLY A 106 6.86 9.37 9.90
N GLY A 107 7.04 9.93 8.70
CA GLY A 107 7.88 11.10 8.47
C GLY A 107 7.34 12.39 9.06
N THR A 108 6.02 12.55 9.17
CA THR A 108 5.43 13.73 9.83
C THR A 108 5.82 13.82 11.32
N VAL A 109 6.12 12.69 11.96
CA VAL A 109 6.52 12.64 13.38
C VAL A 109 7.84 13.39 13.64
N PRO A 110 8.99 13.00 13.05
CA PRO A 110 10.25 13.74 13.22
C PRO A 110 10.20 15.14 12.62
N GLY A 111 9.42 15.36 11.55
CA GLY A 111 9.25 16.69 10.94
C GLY A 111 8.60 17.70 11.89
N LEU A 112 7.41 17.36 12.41
CA LEU A 112 6.70 18.18 13.39
C LEU A 112 7.42 18.22 14.75
N GLY A 113 8.09 17.13 15.12
CA GLY A 113 8.91 17.07 16.34
C GLY A 113 10.09 18.06 16.28
N ALA A 114 10.79 18.14 15.15
CA ALA A 114 11.87 19.11 14.94
C ALA A 114 11.35 20.55 15.03
N LEU A 115 10.20 20.85 14.41
CA LEU A 115 9.56 22.17 14.50
C LEU A 115 9.14 22.51 15.93
N SER A 116 8.59 21.54 16.66
CA SER A 116 8.23 21.71 18.07
C SER A 116 9.44 22.06 18.92
N ILE A 117 10.54 21.31 18.77
CA ILE A 117 11.81 21.56 19.47
C ILE A 117 12.36 22.95 19.10
N TRP A 118 12.32 23.31 17.82
CA TRP A 118 12.79 24.61 17.35
C TRP A 118 12.03 25.77 18.00
N TRP A 119 10.69 25.70 18.05
CA TRP A 119 9.87 26.72 18.70
C TRP A 119 10.14 26.83 20.21
N PHE A 120 10.31 25.70 20.90
CA PHE A 120 10.65 25.70 22.33
C PHE A 120 12.04 26.28 22.59
N TRP A 121 13.03 25.90 21.77
CA TRP A 121 14.38 26.45 21.86
C TRP A 121 14.36 27.97 21.64
N ARG A 122 13.67 28.44 20.60
CA ARG A 122 13.53 29.87 20.29
C ARG A 122 12.84 30.65 21.41
N GLY A 123 11.77 30.10 21.98
CA GLY A 123 11.11 30.69 23.15
C GLY A 123 12.01 30.76 24.38
N SER A 124 12.86 29.75 24.61
CA SER A 124 13.78 29.73 25.75
C SER A 124 14.93 30.73 25.62
N ASP A 125 15.44 30.94 24.40
CA ASP A 125 16.53 31.90 24.11
C ASP A 125 16.08 33.34 24.38
N ILE A 126 14.81 33.66 24.07
CA ILE A 126 14.19 34.95 24.35
C ILE A 126 13.93 35.15 25.86
N VAL A 127 13.65 34.07 26.62
CA VAL A 127 13.54 34.14 28.08
C VAL A 127 14.89 34.46 28.74
N LEU A 128 15.99 33.98 28.16
CA LEU A 128 17.35 34.25 28.65
C LEU A 128 17.85 35.65 28.29
N HIS A 129 17.35 36.23 27.19
CA HIS A 129 17.70 37.58 26.70
C HIS A 129 16.45 38.48 26.58
N PRO A 130 15.90 38.97 27.70
CA PRO A 130 14.65 39.73 27.72
C PRO A 130 14.74 41.10 27.03
N GLU A 131 15.96 41.59 26.77
CA GLU A 131 16.23 42.82 26.00
C GLU A 131 15.85 42.73 24.52
N LEU A 132 15.56 41.53 24.00
CA LEU A 132 15.06 41.30 22.64
C LEU A 132 13.52 41.39 22.52
N ILE A 133 12.81 41.67 23.62
CA ILE A 133 11.34 41.62 23.68
C ILE A 133 10.75 43.02 23.45
N ASP A 134 10.27 43.28 22.23
CA ASP A 134 9.50 44.52 21.93
C ASP A 134 8.01 44.41 22.33
N TYR A 135 7.47 43.20 22.55
CA TYR A 135 6.03 43.01 22.84
C TYR A 135 5.72 41.87 23.84
N PRO A 136 4.86 42.11 24.86
CA PRO A 136 4.53 41.13 25.92
C PRO A 136 3.69 39.91 25.48
N GLY A 137 3.28 39.82 24.21
CA GLY A 137 2.52 38.70 23.64
C GLY A 137 3.36 37.64 22.92
N TRP A 138 4.55 38.01 22.45
CA TRP A 138 5.37 37.21 21.52
C TRP A 138 5.71 35.82 22.09
N ASN A 139 6.10 35.74 23.36
CA ASN A 139 6.48 34.46 23.99
C ASN A 139 5.34 33.44 24.14
N ARG A 140 4.08 33.89 24.26
CA ARG A 140 2.94 32.95 24.39
C ARG A 140 2.63 32.27 23.06
N GLU A 141 2.74 33.01 21.97
CA GLU A 141 2.47 32.47 20.62
C GLU A 141 3.52 31.42 20.23
N LEU A 142 4.82 31.65 20.50
CA LEU A 142 5.89 30.68 20.23
C LEU A 142 5.68 29.35 20.98
N ILE A 143 5.35 29.41 22.28
CA ILE A 143 5.08 28.23 23.10
C ILE A 143 3.84 27.49 22.58
N GLN A 144 2.78 28.22 22.19
CA GLN A 144 1.58 27.62 21.59
C GLN A 144 1.91 26.91 20.28
N GLN A 145 2.72 27.50 19.40
CA GLN A 145 3.14 26.84 18.15
C GLN A 145 3.95 25.56 18.43
N GLY A 146 4.86 25.60 19.41
CA GLY A 146 5.60 24.42 19.86
C GLY A 146 4.70 23.30 20.37
N LEU A 147 3.67 23.63 21.14
CA LEU A 147 2.66 22.68 21.63
C LEU A 147 1.78 22.12 20.51
N ILE A 148 1.33 22.93 19.56
CA ILE A 148 0.54 22.49 18.40
C ILE A 148 1.35 21.51 17.57
N CYS A 149 2.61 21.83 17.26
CA CYS A 149 3.51 20.94 16.52
C CYS A 149 3.76 19.63 17.30
N GLY A 150 3.97 19.71 18.61
CA GLY A 150 4.17 18.54 19.47
C GLY A 150 2.94 17.63 19.53
N ALA A 151 1.74 18.20 19.69
CA ALA A 151 0.49 17.46 19.66
C ALA A 151 0.23 16.82 18.30
N GLY A 152 0.52 17.55 17.21
CA GLY A 152 0.44 17.03 15.84
C GLY A 152 1.40 15.85 15.62
N SER A 153 2.64 15.95 16.11
CA SER A 153 3.63 14.86 16.07
C SER A 153 3.14 13.62 16.83
N ALA A 154 2.57 13.80 18.03
CA ALA A 154 2.01 12.69 18.81
C ALA A 154 0.81 12.02 18.12
N ALA A 155 -0.12 12.82 17.58
CA ALA A 155 -1.27 12.31 16.82
C ALA A 155 -0.83 11.53 15.57
N ALA A 156 0.15 12.07 14.84
CA ALA A 156 0.75 11.39 13.69
C ALA A 156 1.45 10.09 14.07
N ALA A 157 2.13 10.04 15.23
CA ALA A 157 2.79 8.83 15.71
C ALA A 157 1.78 7.72 16.00
N ILE A 158 0.65 8.06 16.62
CA ILE A 158 -0.46 7.13 16.87
C ILE A 158 -1.03 6.62 15.54
N GLY A 159 -1.33 7.52 14.60
CA GLY A 159 -1.85 7.15 13.28
C GLY A 159 -0.88 6.25 12.49
N CYS A 160 0.41 6.59 12.50
CA CYS A 160 1.48 5.80 11.88
C CYS A 160 1.56 4.40 12.50
N LEU A 161 1.50 4.29 13.84
CA LEU A 161 1.52 2.99 14.53
C LEU A 161 0.34 2.12 14.10
N VAL A 162 -0.88 2.67 14.08
CA VAL A 162 -2.09 1.95 13.65
C VAL A 162 -1.95 1.46 12.21
N LEU A 163 -1.56 2.33 11.27
CA LEU A 163 -1.36 1.92 9.89
C LEU A 163 -0.24 0.89 9.72
N ALA A 164 0.89 1.06 10.42
CA ALA A 164 1.99 0.10 10.39
C ALA A 164 1.54 -1.29 10.86
N LEU A 165 0.74 -1.37 11.93
CA LEU A 165 0.18 -2.63 12.41
C LEU A 165 -0.75 -3.29 11.39
N ILE A 166 -1.64 -2.52 10.76
CA ILE A 166 -2.53 -3.03 9.70
C ILE A 166 -1.71 -3.49 8.50
N ALA A 167 -0.72 -2.70 8.08
CA ALA A 167 0.18 -2.99 6.99
C ALA A 167 0.98 -4.29 7.21
N VAL A 168 1.57 -4.46 8.40
CA VAL A 168 2.31 -5.68 8.78
C VAL A 168 1.39 -6.89 8.80
N ARG A 169 0.18 -6.78 9.35
CA ARG A 169 -0.81 -7.87 9.32
C ARG A 169 -1.20 -8.23 7.89
N GLY A 170 -1.45 -7.22 7.05
CA GLY A 170 -1.76 -7.39 5.63
C GLY A 170 -0.61 -8.05 4.86
N ALA A 171 0.63 -7.62 5.06
CA ALA A 171 1.80 -8.19 4.42
C ALA A 171 2.07 -9.64 4.88
N ARG A 172 1.89 -9.93 6.16
CA ARG A 172 1.99 -11.31 6.68
C ARG A 172 0.92 -12.21 6.06
N ARG A 173 -0.32 -11.72 5.94
CA ARG A 173 -1.40 -12.47 5.28
C ARG A 173 -1.09 -12.71 3.80
N ALA A 174 -0.71 -11.67 3.07
CA ALA A 174 -0.32 -11.78 1.67
C ALA A 174 0.81 -12.80 1.46
N ARG A 175 1.86 -12.77 2.29
CA ARG A 175 2.96 -13.74 2.20
C ARG A 175 2.54 -15.18 2.51
N ARG A 176 1.62 -15.39 3.45
CA ARG A 176 1.04 -16.73 3.70
C ARG A 176 0.23 -17.21 2.49
N ASP A 177 -0.52 -16.31 1.86
CA ASP A 177 -1.30 -16.63 0.67
C ASP A 177 -0.38 -16.95 -0.53
N VAL A 178 0.71 -16.19 -0.75
CA VAL A 178 1.73 -16.51 -1.75
C VAL A 178 2.37 -17.88 -1.46
N ALA A 179 2.79 -18.13 -0.22
CA ALA A 179 3.39 -19.41 0.16
C ALA A 179 2.42 -20.59 -0.07
N ARG A 180 1.13 -20.40 0.21
CA ARG A 180 0.08 -21.38 -0.10
C ARG A 180 -0.05 -21.64 -1.60
N ILE A 181 -0.07 -20.59 -2.42
CA ILE A 181 -0.13 -20.70 -3.90
C ILE A 181 1.09 -21.46 -4.42
N LEU A 182 2.29 -21.09 -3.98
CA LEU A 182 3.53 -21.77 -4.41
C LEU A 182 3.57 -23.23 -3.95
N ARG A 183 3.10 -23.53 -2.73
CA ARG A 183 2.95 -24.91 -2.25
C ARG A 183 2.00 -25.69 -3.14
N LEU A 184 0.81 -25.15 -3.42
CA LEU A 184 -0.21 -25.79 -4.26
C LEU A 184 0.29 -26.07 -5.69
N ARG A 185 1.05 -25.14 -6.29
CA ARG A 185 1.68 -25.38 -7.60
C ARG A 185 2.75 -26.46 -7.57
N ALA A 186 3.48 -26.59 -6.45
CA ALA A 186 4.60 -27.51 -6.34
C ALA A 186 4.19 -28.93 -5.94
N THR A 187 3.20 -29.07 -5.05
CA THR A 187 2.82 -30.36 -4.45
C THR A 187 1.35 -30.72 -4.66
N GLY A 188 0.51 -29.77 -5.07
CA GLY A 188 -0.91 -30.03 -5.29
C GLY A 188 -1.12 -30.89 -6.54
N GLY A 189 -2.07 -31.81 -6.47
CA GLY A 189 -2.46 -32.64 -7.61
C GLY A 189 -3.12 -31.75 -8.67
N PRO A 190 -2.55 -31.63 -9.89
CA PRO A 190 -3.20 -30.87 -10.95
C PRO A 190 -4.40 -31.66 -11.49
N ARG A 191 -5.58 -31.05 -11.49
CA ARG A 191 -6.82 -31.62 -12.01
C ARG A 191 -7.35 -30.75 -13.15
N PRO A 192 -7.71 -31.34 -14.30
CA PRO A 192 -8.36 -30.58 -15.37
C PRO A 192 -9.75 -30.16 -14.90
N GLY A 193 -10.07 -28.91 -15.14
CA GLY A 193 -11.39 -28.33 -14.89
C GLY A 193 -11.83 -27.43 -16.02
N ILE A 194 -13.09 -27.02 -15.98
CA ILE A 194 -13.69 -26.11 -16.96
C ILE A 194 -14.57 -25.08 -16.26
N ILE A 195 -14.59 -23.87 -16.80
CA ILE A 195 -15.53 -22.83 -16.41
C ILE A 195 -16.91 -23.21 -16.96
N ILE A 196 -17.96 -23.26 -16.11
CA ILE A 196 -19.29 -23.71 -16.57
C ILE A 196 -20.29 -22.58 -16.78
N ALA A 197 -20.06 -21.40 -16.21
CA ALA A 197 -20.94 -20.25 -16.40
C ALA A 197 -20.17 -18.93 -16.24
N LEU A 198 -20.76 -17.87 -16.79
CA LEU A 198 -20.27 -16.51 -16.60
C LEU A 198 -20.59 -15.99 -15.19
N PRO A 199 -19.82 -15.03 -14.67
CA PRO A 199 -20.13 -14.35 -13.42
C PRO A 199 -21.41 -13.52 -13.56
N ASP A 200 -22.15 -13.35 -12.46
CA ASP A 200 -23.33 -12.49 -12.42
C ASP A 200 -22.94 -11.00 -12.59
N PRO A 201 -23.41 -10.32 -13.67
CA PRO A 201 -23.13 -8.90 -13.89
C PRO A 201 -23.53 -8.01 -12.71
N ALA A 202 -24.61 -8.33 -12.00
CA ALA A 202 -25.10 -7.52 -10.89
C ALA A 202 -24.12 -7.47 -9.69
N THR A 203 -23.17 -8.41 -9.62
CA THR A 203 -22.19 -8.52 -8.52
C THR A 203 -20.75 -8.19 -8.92
N TRP A 204 -20.56 -7.68 -10.14
CA TRP A 204 -19.27 -7.60 -10.83
C TRP A 204 -18.30 -6.50 -10.37
N ASN A 205 -18.74 -5.53 -9.56
CA ASN A 205 -18.01 -4.27 -9.26
C ASN A 205 -16.50 -4.40 -8.98
N HIS A 206 -16.03 -5.54 -8.46
CA HIS A 206 -14.60 -5.89 -8.37
C HIS A 206 -14.38 -7.39 -8.58
N GLY A 207 -14.81 -7.90 -9.74
CA GLY A 207 -14.81 -9.32 -10.09
C GLY A 207 -16.12 -10.03 -9.75
N GLY A 208 -16.22 -11.30 -10.12
CA GLY A 208 -17.44 -12.08 -9.97
C GLY A 208 -17.17 -13.55 -9.70
N ASP A 209 -18.13 -14.22 -9.07
CA ASP A 209 -18.00 -15.63 -8.74
C ASP A 209 -18.33 -16.48 -9.96
N VAL A 210 -17.40 -17.32 -10.35
CA VAL A 210 -17.45 -18.19 -11.51
C VAL A 210 -17.48 -19.64 -11.03
N PRO A 211 -18.49 -20.44 -11.39
CA PRO A 211 -18.49 -21.85 -11.08
C PRO A 211 -17.52 -22.61 -12.00
N ILE A 212 -16.75 -23.50 -11.40
CA ILE A 212 -15.75 -24.33 -12.06
C ILE A 212 -16.02 -25.77 -11.72
N ARG A 213 -16.04 -26.61 -12.76
CA ARG A 213 -16.29 -28.04 -12.67
C ARG A 213 -14.99 -28.80 -12.91
N TYR A 214 -14.67 -29.74 -12.04
CA TYR A 214 -13.47 -30.56 -12.14
C TYR A 214 -13.72 -31.97 -11.61
N GLN A 215 -12.90 -32.92 -12.02
CA GLN A 215 -12.94 -34.30 -11.49
C GLN A 215 -11.97 -34.45 -10.33
N ASP A 216 -12.48 -34.98 -9.22
CA ASP A 216 -11.71 -35.29 -8.02
C ASP A 216 -11.03 -36.67 -8.09
N ASP A 217 -10.16 -36.97 -7.14
CA ASP A 217 -9.36 -38.20 -7.06
C ASP A 217 -10.20 -39.47 -6.99
N SER A 218 -11.43 -39.36 -6.47
CA SER A 218 -12.42 -40.44 -6.41
C SER A 218 -13.15 -40.68 -7.73
N GLY A 219 -12.85 -39.92 -8.78
CA GLY A 219 -13.60 -39.90 -10.05
C GLY A 219 -14.93 -39.16 -9.96
N GLY A 220 -15.24 -38.56 -8.80
CA GLY A 220 -16.44 -37.75 -8.60
C GLY A 220 -16.32 -36.37 -9.25
N GLU A 221 -17.38 -35.95 -9.94
CA GLU A 221 -17.48 -34.59 -10.48
C GLU A 221 -17.81 -33.60 -9.35
N ARG A 222 -17.00 -32.55 -9.21
CA ARG A 222 -17.20 -31.49 -8.22
C ARG A 222 -17.35 -30.14 -8.90
N THR A 223 -18.18 -29.29 -8.31
CA THR A 223 -18.32 -27.88 -8.72
C THR A 223 -17.91 -26.99 -7.56
N ILE A 224 -16.97 -26.08 -7.81
CA ILE A 224 -16.51 -25.07 -6.85
C ILE A 224 -16.82 -23.67 -7.39
N ARG A 225 -17.12 -22.74 -6.50
CA ARG A 225 -17.26 -21.32 -6.86
C ARG A 225 -15.95 -20.62 -6.60
N VAL A 226 -15.41 -19.97 -7.62
CA VAL A 226 -14.14 -19.28 -7.52
C VAL A 226 -14.31 -17.87 -8.04
N ARG A 227 -13.78 -16.89 -7.31
CA ARG A 227 -13.93 -15.49 -7.67
C ARG A 227 -12.91 -15.09 -8.73
N LEU A 228 -13.40 -14.73 -9.90
CA LEU A 228 -12.62 -14.20 -11.01
C LEU A 228 -12.39 -12.70 -10.79
N ASN A 229 -11.12 -12.32 -10.64
CA ASN A 229 -10.67 -10.94 -10.56
C ASN A 229 -9.87 -10.61 -11.82
N THR A 230 -10.52 -9.96 -12.77
CA THR A 230 -9.97 -9.59 -14.08
C THR A 230 -10.73 -8.38 -14.65
N TYR A 231 -10.25 -7.79 -15.74
CA TYR A 231 -10.97 -6.72 -16.41
C TYR A 231 -12.21 -7.24 -17.14
N ALA A 232 -13.21 -6.38 -17.37
CA ALA A 232 -14.45 -6.76 -18.05
C ALA A 232 -14.22 -7.41 -19.43
N HIS A 233 -13.21 -6.94 -20.17
CA HIS A 233 -12.83 -7.46 -21.50
C HIS A 233 -11.96 -8.73 -21.45
N GLU A 234 -11.60 -9.23 -20.27
CA GLU A 234 -10.76 -10.42 -20.07
C GLU A 234 -11.53 -11.55 -19.37
N ILE A 235 -12.87 -11.51 -19.38
CA ILE A 235 -13.69 -12.57 -18.79
C ILE A 235 -13.60 -13.81 -19.71
N PRO A 236 -13.10 -14.97 -19.24
CA PRO A 236 -13.06 -16.16 -20.08
C PRO A 236 -14.45 -16.72 -20.33
N VAL A 237 -14.68 -17.27 -21.52
CA VAL A 237 -15.97 -17.87 -21.88
C VAL A 237 -16.22 -19.20 -21.15
N PRO A 238 -17.48 -19.60 -20.92
CA PRO A 238 -17.80 -20.96 -20.47
C PRO A 238 -17.20 -22.01 -21.42
N GLY A 239 -16.66 -23.08 -20.85
CA GLY A 239 -15.89 -24.11 -21.56
C GLY A 239 -14.38 -23.89 -21.55
N THR A 240 -13.90 -22.69 -21.13
CA THR A 240 -12.46 -22.43 -21.02
C THR A 240 -11.80 -23.43 -20.05
N PRO A 241 -10.72 -24.12 -20.47
CA PRO A 241 -9.99 -25.05 -19.62
C PRO A 241 -9.23 -24.32 -18.52
N VAL A 242 -9.25 -24.91 -17.33
CA VAL A 242 -8.53 -24.45 -16.14
C VAL A 242 -7.84 -25.63 -15.47
N ILE A 243 -6.77 -25.35 -14.74
CA ILE A 243 -6.10 -26.33 -13.88
C ILE A 243 -6.48 -26.02 -12.44
N VAL A 244 -7.06 -27.01 -11.76
CA VAL A 244 -7.38 -26.97 -10.33
C VAL A 244 -6.31 -27.75 -9.58
N PHE A 245 -5.49 -27.06 -8.80
CA PHE A 245 -4.53 -27.68 -7.89
C PHE A 245 -5.22 -27.97 -6.56
N THR A 246 -5.20 -29.24 -6.14
CA THR A 246 -5.81 -29.70 -4.90
C THR A 246 -4.75 -30.22 -3.92
N ASP A 247 -4.87 -29.86 -2.63
CA ASP A 247 -4.03 -30.36 -1.53
C ASP A 247 -4.86 -30.36 -0.24
N GLY A 248 -5.52 -31.48 0.07
CA GLY A 248 -6.51 -31.56 1.14
C GLY A 248 -7.70 -30.62 0.90
N ASP A 249 -7.98 -29.74 1.86
CA ASP A 249 -9.04 -28.72 1.75
C ASP A 249 -8.58 -27.45 1.00
N ASP A 250 -7.29 -27.35 0.64
CA ASP A 250 -6.76 -26.20 -0.08
C ASP A 250 -6.89 -26.36 -1.60
N LEU A 251 -7.36 -25.27 -2.25
CA LEU A 251 -7.64 -25.22 -3.67
C LEU A 251 -7.04 -23.94 -4.29
N LEU A 252 -6.41 -24.11 -5.45
CA LEU A 252 -5.94 -23.05 -6.34
C LEU A 252 -6.44 -23.35 -7.74
N VAL A 253 -6.93 -22.32 -8.44
CA VAL A 253 -7.38 -22.45 -9.83
C VAL A 253 -6.59 -21.49 -10.69
N GLU A 254 -6.06 -21.99 -11.79
CA GLU A 254 -5.34 -21.21 -12.79
C GLU A 254 -5.91 -21.50 -14.19
N LEU A 255 -5.77 -20.53 -15.10
CA LEU A 255 -6.05 -20.80 -16.51
C LEU A 255 -5.00 -21.78 -17.02
N ASP A 256 -5.42 -22.73 -17.84
CA ASP A 256 -4.50 -23.65 -18.46
C ASP A 256 -3.64 -22.90 -19.49
N SER A 257 -2.32 -22.86 -19.27
CA SER A 257 -1.39 -22.14 -20.15
C SER A 257 -1.21 -22.80 -21.51
N ASP A 258 -1.54 -24.09 -21.62
CA ASP A 258 -1.34 -24.86 -22.84
C ASP A 258 -2.49 -24.68 -23.84
N HIS A 259 -3.56 -24.00 -23.42
CA HIS A 259 -4.74 -23.74 -24.24
C HIS A 259 -4.99 -22.23 -24.40
N PRO A 260 -5.23 -21.73 -25.63
CA PRO A 260 -5.56 -20.33 -25.84
C PRO A 260 -6.89 -19.99 -25.16
N VAL A 261 -6.93 -18.84 -24.47
CA VAL A 261 -8.11 -18.36 -23.76
C VAL A 261 -8.95 -17.49 -24.69
N GLU A 262 -10.22 -17.84 -24.86
CA GLU A 262 -11.20 -16.99 -25.55
C GLU A 262 -11.93 -16.12 -24.52
N TYR A 263 -12.01 -14.82 -24.81
CA TYR A 263 -12.65 -13.84 -23.93
C TYR A 263 -14.06 -13.51 -24.40
N HIS A 264 -14.92 -13.20 -23.43
CA HIS A 264 -16.32 -12.91 -23.68
C HIS A 264 -16.46 -11.63 -24.53
N PRO A 265 -17.13 -11.71 -25.70
CA PRO A 265 -17.18 -10.60 -26.65
C PRO A 265 -18.10 -9.45 -26.21
N ASP A 266 -19.11 -9.74 -25.38
CA ASP A 266 -20.03 -8.73 -24.84
C ASP A 266 -19.68 -8.40 -23.38
N ASN A 267 -18.71 -7.50 -23.23
CA ASN A 267 -18.20 -7.08 -21.93
C ASN A 267 -18.99 -5.91 -21.31
N ARG A 268 -19.90 -5.28 -22.07
CA ARG A 268 -20.66 -4.08 -21.64
C ARG A 268 -21.42 -4.27 -20.33
N PRO A 269 -22.07 -5.42 -20.05
CA PRO A 269 -22.75 -5.63 -18.76
C PRO A 269 -21.79 -5.67 -17.56
N TYR A 270 -20.49 -5.86 -17.83
CA TYR A 270 -19.43 -5.97 -16.84
C TYR A 270 -18.55 -4.72 -16.79
N GLU A 271 -18.81 -3.72 -17.63
CA GLU A 271 -18.19 -2.40 -17.47
C GLU A 271 -18.86 -1.74 -16.27
N SER A 272 -18.15 -1.70 -15.15
CA SER A 272 -18.57 -0.87 -14.03
C SER A 272 -18.48 0.59 -14.47
N ASP A 273 -19.62 1.28 -14.47
CA ASP A 273 -19.70 2.72 -14.67
C ASP A 273 -18.71 3.41 -13.73
N THR A 274 -17.57 3.82 -14.28
CA THR A 274 -16.62 4.71 -13.60
C THR A 274 -17.15 6.14 -13.53
N SER A 275 -18.36 6.40 -14.05
CA SER A 275 -19.10 7.66 -13.93
C SER A 275 -19.74 7.87 -12.55
N GLY A 276 -19.23 7.22 -11.51
CA GLY A 276 -19.50 7.56 -10.11
C GLY A 276 -19.02 8.98 -9.83
N GLY A 277 -19.88 9.96 -10.17
CA GLY A 277 -19.71 11.36 -9.86
C GLY A 277 -19.49 11.54 -8.37
N GLY A 278 -18.52 12.40 -8.04
CA GLY A 278 -18.46 12.98 -6.72
C GLY A 278 -19.78 13.68 -6.42
N SER A 279 -20.34 13.34 -5.26
CA SER A 279 -21.28 14.18 -4.53
C SER A 279 -20.70 14.42 -3.15
#